data_AF-A0A444HGS2-F1
#
_entry.id   AF-A0A444HGS2-F1
#
_cell.length_a   1.000
_cell.length_b   1.000
_cell.length_c   1.000
_cell.angle_alpha   90.00
_cell.angle_beta   90.00
_cell.angle_gamma   90.00
#
_symmetry.space_group_name_H-M   'P 1'
#
loop_
_entity.id
_entity.type
_entity.pdbx_description
1 polymer ?
#
loop_
_entity_poly.entity_id
_entity_poly.type
_entity_poly.pdbx_seq_one_letter_code
_entity_poly.pdbx_strand_id
1 'polypeptide(L)'
;LGIHLNMPATVPGNLTKAINSGDPAPAGLSAPERDAFESLSTFFGRNAAYGAVMVTRPQTIGYSLSDSPSGLAAWIYEKFAQWSDSEGIPEHVFTKDEMLNDITLYWLTNTGSSSSRFYWENNNNNFSADAQKTKEIKIPVAISVFPKEIYQAPESWSKQAYPTLHYYHRVDMGGHFAAWEQPKLFAEELREAFRSVR
;
A
#
# COMPACT_ATOMS: atom_id res chain seq x y z
N LEU A 1 -21.02 -1.79 -11.52
CA LEU A 1 -20.24 -1.67 -10.25
C LEU A 1 -18.89 -2.32 -10.47
N GLY A 2 -17.79 -1.61 -10.26
CA GLY A 2 -16.41 -2.12 -10.39
C GLY A 2 -15.49 -1.42 -9.37
N ILE A 3 -14.27 -1.93 -9.20
CA ILE A 3 -13.26 -1.37 -8.29
C ILE A 3 -11.96 -1.01 -9.03
N HIS A 4 -11.26 -0.02 -8.49
CA HIS A 4 -9.91 0.38 -8.92
C HIS A 4 -8.96 0.29 -7.72
N LEU A 5 -7.75 -0.22 -7.95
CA LEU A 5 -6.73 -0.46 -6.93
C LEU A 5 -5.37 0.11 -7.40
N ASN A 6 -4.65 0.79 -6.51
CA ASN A 6 -3.25 1.20 -6.71
C ASN A 6 -2.25 0.44 -5.80
N MET A 7 -2.74 -0.18 -4.72
CA MET A 7 -2.01 -1.16 -3.90
C MET A 7 -2.80 -2.48 -3.82
N PRO A 8 -2.86 -3.27 -4.90
CA PRO A 8 -3.66 -4.49 -4.94
C PRO A 8 -3.02 -5.63 -4.14
N ALA A 9 -3.80 -6.66 -3.80
CA ALA A 9 -3.29 -7.90 -3.21
C ALA A 9 -3.01 -8.91 -4.33
N THR A 10 -1.76 -8.99 -4.79
CA THR A 10 -1.43 -9.83 -5.97
C THR A 10 -0.47 -10.97 -5.69
N VAL A 11 0.14 -11.02 -4.50
CA VAL A 11 1.20 -11.99 -4.19
C VAL A 11 0.64 -13.42 -4.23
N PRO A 12 1.19 -14.29 -5.09
CA PRO A 12 0.83 -15.70 -5.12
C PRO A 12 1.13 -16.39 -3.78
N GLY A 13 0.21 -17.25 -3.30
CA GLY A 13 0.34 -17.88 -1.98
C GLY A 13 1.63 -18.68 -1.78
N ASN A 14 2.17 -19.29 -2.84
CA ASN A 14 3.43 -20.04 -2.79
C ASN A 14 4.67 -19.15 -2.59
N LEU A 15 4.58 -17.83 -2.80
CA LEU A 15 5.68 -16.89 -2.58
C LEU A 15 5.66 -16.23 -1.20
N THR A 16 4.48 -16.14 -0.56
CA THR A 16 4.29 -15.43 0.72
C THR A 16 5.27 -15.86 1.81
N LYS A 17 5.49 -17.17 1.97
CA LYS A 17 6.39 -17.69 3.01
C LYS A 17 7.85 -17.24 2.79
N ALA A 18 8.32 -17.34 1.55
CA ALA A 18 9.70 -16.98 1.19
C ALA A 18 9.93 -15.48 1.37
N ILE A 19 8.99 -14.65 0.90
CA ILE A 19 9.01 -13.20 1.08
C ILE A 19 9.14 -12.82 2.56
N ASN A 20 8.26 -13.37 3.41
CA ASN A 20 8.23 -13.05 4.84
C ASN A 20 9.47 -13.54 5.60
N SER A 21 10.11 -14.61 5.12
CA SER A 21 11.29 -15.21 5.78
C SER A 21 12.61 -14.58 5.32
N GLY A 22 12.58 -13.70 4.30
CA GLY A 22 13.80 -13.15 3.70
C GLY A 22 14.57 -14.16 2.85
N ASP A 23 13.89 -15.20 2.36
CA ASP A 23 14.50 -16.20 1.48
C ASP A 23 14.81 -15.59 0.10
N PRO A 24 15.80 -16.11 -0.65
CA PRO A 24 16.10 -15.63 -2.00
C PRO A 24 14.91 -15.82 -2.96
N ALA A 25 14.75 -14.87 -3.89
CA ALA A 25 13.75 -14.95 -4.94
C ALA A 25 13.90 -16.24 -5.77
N PRO A 26 12.80 -17.00 -6.02
CA PRO A 26 12.86 -18.18 -6.87
C PRO A 26 13.43 -17.89 -8.26
N ALA A 27 14.26 -18.79 -8.78
CA ALA A 27 14.96 -18.59 -10.05
C ALA A 27 14.03 -18.39 -11.27
N GLY A 28 12.81 -18.93 -11.23
CA GLY A 28 11.85 -18.87 -12.34
C GLY A 28 11.02 -17.58 -12.43
N LEU A 29 11.20 -16.61 -11.52
CA LEU A 29 10.49 -15.34 -11.60
C LEU A 29 11.03 -14.49 -12.76
N SER A 30 10.12 -13.88 -13.52
CA SER A 30 10.47 -12.82 -14.48
C SER A 30 11.04 -11.60 -13.76
N ALA A 31 11.68 -10.68 -14.49
CA ALA A 31 12.28 -9.48 -13.87
C ALA A 31 11.26 -8.66 -13.04
N PRO A 32 10.06 -8.29 -13.54
CA PRO A 32 9.09 -7.55 -12.73
C PRO A 32 8.63 -8.31 -11.47
N GLU A 33 8.50 -9.63 -11.56
CA GLU A 33 8.10 -10.47 -10.42
C GLU A 33 9.20 -10.59 -9.39
N ARG A 34 10.46 -10.64 -9.83
CA ARG A 34 11.63 -10.61 -8.95
C ARG A 34 11.73 -9.26 -8.24
N ASP A 35 11.59 -8.15 -8.96
CA ASP A 35 11.61 -6.80 -8.38
C ASP A 35 10.51 -6.63 -7.32
N ALA A 36 9.30 -7.11 -7.63
CA ALA A 36 8.18 -7.13 -6.69
C ALA A 36 8.46 -8.02 -5.45
N PHE A 37 9.04 -9.20 -5.66
CA PHE A 37 9.44 -10.10 -4.57
C PHE A 37 10.46 -9.43 -3.64
N GLU A 38 11.52 -8.86 -4.20
CA GLU A 38 12.61 -8.24 -3.44
C GLU A 38 12.14 -6.98 -2.70
N SER A 39 11.27 -6.17 -3.32
CA SER A 39 10.63 -5.02 -2.68
C SER A 39 9.80 -5.44 -1.47
N LEU A 40 8.96 -6.47 -1.61
CA LEU A 40 8.14 -6.98 -0.51
C LEU A 40 8.98 -7.65 0.58
N SER A 41 10.03 -8.40 0.21
CA SER A 41 10.94 -9.01 1.18
C SER A 41 11.65 -7.95 2.01
N THR A 42 12.09 -6.87 1.36
CA THR A 42 12.65 -5.68 2.04
C THR A 42 11.62 -5.02 2.95
N PHE A 43 10.39 -4.85 2.48
CA PHE A 43 9.30 -4.27 3.27
C PHE A 43 9.04 -5.07 4.55
N PHE A 44 8.85 -6.38 4.45
CA PHE A 44 8.61 -7.22 5.63
C PHE A 44 9.83 -7.32 6.54
N GLY A 45 11.04 -7.31 5.99
CA GLY A 45 12.28 -7.39 6.77
C GLY A 45 12.69 -6.08 7.47
N ARG A 46 12.27 -4.91 6.97
CA ARG A 46 12.76 -3.61 7.45
C ARG A 46 11.69 -2.58 7.76
N ASN A 47 10.56 -2.60 7.07
CA ASN A 47 9.63 -1.47 7.01
C ASN A 47 8.24 -1.76 7.60
N ALA A 48 7.94 -3.03 7.89
CA ALA A 48 6.64 -3.49 8.39
C ALA A 48 6.46 -3.41 9.92
N ALA A 49 7.46 -2.91 10.67
CA ALA A 49 7.43 -2.90 12.14
C ALA A 49 6.26 -2.08 12.73
N TYR A 50 5.90 -0.96 12.08
CA TYR A 50 4.76 -0.14 12.47
C TYR A 50 3.47 -0.98 12.48
N GLY A 51 3.25 -1.76 11.42
CA GLY A 51 2.12 -2.65 11.26
C GLY A 51 2.17 -3.80 12.27
N ALA A 52 3.33 -4.41 12.52
CA ALA A 52 3.48 -5.48 13.50
C ALA A 52 3.06 -5.05 14.92
N VAL A 53 3.42 -3.82 15.33
CA VAL A 53 2.98 -3.24 16.60
C VAL A 53 1.48 -2.99 16.60
N MET A 54 0.92 -2.41 15.52
CA MET A 54 -0.52 -2.11 15.43
C MET A 54 -1.38 -3.39 15.37
N VAL A 55 -0.93 -4.44 14.70
CA VAL A 55 -1.60 -5.75 14.63
C VAL A 55 -1.69 -6.40 16.01
N THR A 56 -0.70 -6.22 16.88
CA THR A 56 -0.58 -7.01 18.12
C THR A 56 -0.80 -6.20 19.40
N ARG A 57 -0.55 -4.91 19.41
CA ARG A 57 -0.64 -4.04 20.59
C ARG A 57 -1.22 -2.66 20.23
N PRO A 58 -2.36 -2.59 19.50
CA PRO A 58 -2.91 -1.32 19.00
C PRO A 58 -3.23 -0.34 20.13
N GLN A 59 -3.71 -0.83 21.27
CA GLN A 59 -4.01 0.01 22.43
C GLN A 59 -2.74 0.58 23.07
N THR A 60 -1.66 -0.21 23.14
CA THR A 60 -0.41 0.21 23.76
C THR A 60 0.27 1.31 22.96
N ILE A 61 0.44 1.14 21.63
CA ILE A 61 1.00 2.20 20.78
C ILE A 61 0.07 3.42 20.74
N GLY A 62 -1.24 3.18 20.78
CA GLY A 62 -2.26 4.21 20.77
C GLY A 62 -2.10 5.24 21.90
N TYR A 63 -1.66 4.85 23.11
CA TYR A 63 -1.39 5.82 24.18
C TYR A 63 -0.31 6.83 23.78
N SER A 64 0.82 6.38 23.24
CA SER A 64 1.91 7.26 22.82
C SER A 64 1.50 8.19 21.67
N LEU A 65 0.71 7.67 20.72
CA LEU A 65 0.20 8.44 19.57
C LEU A 65 -0.89 9.45 19.97
N SER A 66 -1.59 9.20 21.08
CA SER A 66 -2.64 10.09 21.61
C SER A 66 -2.09 11.15 22.57
N ASP A 67 -0.97 10.89 23.26
CA ASP A 67 -0.41 11.79 24.27
C ASP A 67 0.60 12.79 23.70
N SER A 68 1.34 12.40 22.66
CA SER A 68 2.42 13.21 22.09
C SER A 68 2.13 13.63 20.64
N PRO A 69 1.89 14.93 20.36
CA PRO A 69 1.67 15.39 18.98
C PRO A 69 2.93 15.25 18.12
N SER A 70 4.13 15.43 18.69
CA SER A 70 5.39 15.18 17.98
C SER A 70 5.62 13.68 17.74
N GLY A 71 5.23 12.81 18.68
CA GLY A 71 5.26 11.36 18.50
C GLY A 71 4.35 10.89 17.37
N LEU A 72 3.11 11.39 17.32
CA LEU A 72 2.17 11.14 16.22
C LEU A 72 2.71 11.67 14.89
N ALA A 73 3.20 12.91 14.87
CA ALA A 73 3.75 13.52 13.66
C ALA A 73 4.92 12.72 13.09
N ALA A 74 5.87 12.28 13.94
CA ALA A 74 6.99 11.46 13.50
C ALA A 74 6.53 10.10 12.94
N TRP A 75 5.55 9.46 13.60
CA TRP A 75 5.01 8.17 13.18
C TRP A 75 4.37 8.20 11.79
N ILE A 76 3.67 9.29 11.46
CA ILE A 76 3.02 9.47 10.15
C ILE A 76 4.02 9.99 9.11
N TYR A 77 4.83 11.00 9.46
CA TYR A 77 5.78 11.64 8.55
C TYR A 77 6.80 10.65 7.96
N GLU A 78 7.25 9.68 8.75
CA GLU A 78 8.12 8.59 8.25
C GLU A 78 7.51 7.87 7.04
N LYS A 79 6.18 7.68 7.02
CA LYS A 79 5.47 7.02 5.91
C LYS A 79 5.36 7.90 4.70
N PHE A 80 5.20 9.22 4.87
CA PHE A 80 5.33 10.15 3.75
C PHE A 80 6.71 10.03 3.12
N ALA A 81 7.78 9.96 3.92
CA ALA A 81 9.16 9.87 3.38
C ALA A 81 9.41 8.55 2.66
N GLN A 82 8.89 7.46 3.23
CA GLN A 82 9.18 6.12 2.72
C GLN A 82 8.31 5.70 1.53
N TRP A 83 7.07 6.16 1.47
CA TRP A 83 6.07 5.62 0.53
C TRP A 83 5.68 6.57 -0.60
N SER A 84 6.18 7.80 -0.60
CA SER A 84 5.96 8.74 -1.71
C SER A 84 7.11 8.72 -2.72
N ASP A 85 6.88 9.31 -3.89
CA ASP A 85 7.90 9.56 -4.91
C ASP A 85 8.79 10.77 -4.59
N SER A 86 9.21 10.86 -3.33
CA SER A 86 9.92 12.03 -2.77
C SER A 86 11.42 11.83 -2.59
N GLU A 87 11.92 10.63 -2.89
CA GLU A 87 13.31 10.22 -2.65
C GLU A 87 13.74 10.33 -1.17
N GLY A 88 12.78 10.16 -0.26
CA GLY A 88 13.02 10.24 1.18
C GLY A 88 12.91 11.64 1.78
N ILE A 89 12.55 12.66 0.97
CA ILE A 89 12.34 14.04 1.41
C ILE A 89 10.89 14.43 1.06
N PRO A 90 9.90 14.15 1.94
CA PRO A 90 8.47 14.35 1.68
C PRO A 90 8.10 15.70 1.07
N GLU A 91 8.83 16.76 1.45
CA GLU A 91 8.63 18.13 0.98
C GLU A 91 8.80 18.32 -0.53
N HIS A 92 9.40 17.34 -1.23
CA HIS A 92 9.46 17.33 -2.69
C HIS A 92 8.11 17.04 -3.34
N VAL A 93 7.19 16.39 -2.62
CA VAL A 93 5.89 15.93 -3.14
C VAL A 93 4.72 16.56 -2.41
N PHE A 94 4.85 16.79 -1.10
CA PHE A 94 3.82 17.40 -0.26
C PHE A 94 4.33 18.67 0.39
N THR A 95 3.52 19.72 0.43
CA THR A 95 3.83 20.87 1.27
C THR A 95 3.75 20.50 2.76
N LYS A 96 4.42 21.27 3.61
CA LYS A 96 4.34 21.10 5.07
C LYS A 96 2.91 21.25 5.58
N ASP A 97 2.15 22.19 5.03
CA ASP A 97 0.76 22.41 5.44
C ASP A 97 -0.13 21.22 5.06
N GLU A 98 0.06 20.63 3.88
CA GLU A 98 -0.62 19.41 3.48
C GLU A 98 -0.35 18.24 4.44
N MET A 99 0.92 17.98 4.76
CA MET A 99 1.29 16.92 5.72
C MET A 99 0.76 17.21 7.13
N LEU A 100 0.87 18.46 7.59
CA LEU A 100 0.36 18.86 8.91
C LEU A 100 -1.16 18.78 8.98
N ASN A 101 -1.89 19.04 7.89
CA ASN A 101 -3.34 18.88 7.86
C ASN A 101 -3.76 17.42 8.09
N ASP A 102 -3.10 16.46 7.42
CA ASP A 102 -3.37 15.02 7.64
C ASP A 102 -3.01 14.62 9.08
N ILE A 103 -1.83 14.98 9.57
CA ILE A 103 -1.40 14.68 10.96
C ILE A 103 -2.36 15.31 11.98
N THR A 104 -2.79 16.55 11.74
CA THR A 104 -3.71 17.28 12.64
C THR A 104 -5.09 16.63 12.67
N LEU A 105 -5.55 16.05 11.56
CA LEU A 105 -6.80 15.28 11.54
C LEU A 105 -6.72 14.11 12.52
N TYR A 106 -5.64 13.32 12.51
CA TYR A 106 -5.44 12.22 13.46
C TYR A 106 -5.33 12.72 14.91
N TRP A 107 -4.63 13.83 15.12
CA TRP A 107 -4.44 14.43 16.44
C TRP A 107 -5.75 14.92 17.06
N LEU A 108 -6.49 15.79 16.36
CA LEU A 108 -7.69 16.44 16.89
C LEU A 108 -8.86 15.46 17.06
N THR A 109 -8.88 14.38 16.28
CA THR A 109 -9.87 13.30 16.45
C THR A 109 -9.45 12.24 17.46
N ASN A 110 -8.21 12.33 17.99
CA ASN A 110 -7.61 11.38 18.90
C ASN A 110 -7.70 9.92 18.38
N THR A 111 -7.35 9.72 17.12
CA THR A 111 -7.57 8.45 16.40
C THR A 111 -6.34 7.57 16.31
N GLY A 112 -5.25 7.85 17.04
CA GLY A 112 -4.06 6.99 17.09
C GLY A 112 -4.38 5.55 17.54
N SER A 113 -5.18 5.39 18.60
CA SER A 113 -5.62 4.07 19.08
C SER A 113 -6.61 3.40 18.13
N SER A 114 -7.64 4.12 17.65
CA SER A 114 -8.71 3.54 16.84
C SER A 114 -8.25 3.15 15.43
N SER A 115 -7.40 3.96 14.79
CA SER A 115 -6.76 3.61 13.51
C SER A 115 -5.86 2.38 13.65
N SER A 116 -5.09 2.29 14.74
CA SER A 116 -4.25 1.11 15.02
C SER A 116 -5.07 -0.17 15.18
N ARG A 117 -6.26 -0.11 15.81
CA ARG A 117 -7.14 -1.29 15.98
C ARG A 117 -7.62 -1.87 14.65
N PHE A 118 -7.67 -1.08 13.58
CA PHE A 118 -7.99 -1.63 12.26
C PHE A 118 -6.98 -2.69 11.81
N TYR A 119 -5.69 -2.54 12.15
CA TYR A 119 -4.67 -3.56 11.90
C TYR A 119 -4.88 -4.83 12.73
N TRP A 120 -5.36 -4.69 13.97
CA TRP A 120 -5.67 -5.84 14.82
C TRP A 120 -6.82 -6.67 14.25
N GLU A 121 -7.88 -6.01 13.77
CA GLU A 121 -9.04 -6.66 13.14
C GLU A 121 -8.70 -7.22 11.75
N ASN A 122 -7.93 -6.47 10.96
CA ASN A 122 -7.48 -6.85 9.63
C ASN A 122 -6.00 -7.27 9.65
N ASN A 123 -5.73 -8.38 10.34
CA ASN A 123 -4.39 -8.90 10.57
C ASN A 123 -3.92 -9.94 9.54
N ASN A 124 -4.66 -10.11 8.45
CA ASN A 124 -4.24 -10.94 7.33
C ASN A 124 -3.18 -10.20 6.48
N ASN A 125 -2.45 -10.93 5.64
CA ASN A 125 -1.46 -10.30 4.76
C ASN A 125 -2.18 -9.54 3.64
N ASN A 126 -2.17 -8.20 3.69
CA ASN A 126 -2.81 -7.31 2.71
C ASN A 126 -2.26 -7.45 1.28
N PHE A 127 -1.06 -8.03 1.11
CA PHE A 127 -0.47 -8.26 -0.21
C PHE A 127 -0.81 -9.64 -0.79
N SER A 128 -1.24 -10.59 0.04
CA SER A 128 -1.50 -11.97 -0.38
C SER A 128 -2.86 -12.12 -1.06
N ALA A 129 -2.85 -12.54 -2.32
CA ALA A 129 -4.06 -12.80 -3.09
C ALA A 129 -4.96 -13.85 -2.41
N ASP A 130 -4.37 -14.90 -1.84
CA ASP A 130 -5.12 -15.98 -1.18
C ASP A 130 -5.69 -15.53 0.18
N ALA A 131 -4.91 -14.77 0.98
CA ALA A 131 -5.39 -14.26 2.27
C ALA A 131 -6.53 -13.23 2.10
N GLN A 132 -6.49 -12.44 1.02
CA GLN A 132 -7.53 -11.49 0.64
C GLN A 132 -8.64 -12.11 -0.23
N LYS A 133 -8.55 -13.41 -0.56
CA LYS A 133 -9.52 -14.14 -1.38
C LYS A 133 -9.86 -13.44 -2.69
N THR A 134 -8.87 -12.86 -3.37
CA THR A 134 -9.10 -11.97 -4.52
C THR A 134 -9.81 -12.67 -5.69
N LYS A 135 -9.67 -13.99 -5.83
CA LYS A 135 -10.38 -14.81 -6.83
C LYS A 135 -11.90 -14.87 -6.62
N GLU A 136 -12.38 -14.57 -5.43
CA GLU A 136 -13.81 -14.50 -5.11
C GLU A 136 -14.45 -13.19 -5.60
N ILE A 137 -13.67 -12.16 -5.92
CA ILE A 137 -14.17 -10.89 -6.45
C ILE A 137 -14.72 -11.11 -7.87
N LYS A 138 -16.01 -10.83 -8.06
CA LYS A 138 -16.73 -11.05 -9.32
C LYS A 138 -17.08 -9.77 -10.09
N ILE A 139 -16.83 -8.62 -9.51
CA ILE A 139 -16.99 -7.32 -10.19
C ILE A 139 -15.73 -6.99 -11.01
N PRO A 140 -15.82 -6.15 -12.06
CA PRO A 140 -14.67 -5.69 -12.81
C PRO A 140 -13.63 -5.03 -11.91
N VAL A 141 -12.35 -5.39 -12.12
CA VAL A 141 -11.20 -4.87 -11.38
C VAL A 141 -10.29 -4.11 -12.32
N ALA A 142 -9.86 -2.92 -11.90
CA ALA A 142 -8.84 -2.13 -12.55
C ALA A 142 -7.64 -1.94 -11.63
N ILE A 143 -6.43 -1.99 -12.18
CA ILE A 143 -5.18 -1.77 -11.44
C ILE A 143 -4.34 -0.69 -12.14
N SER A 144 -3.89 0.30 -11.39
CA SER A 144 -2.86 1.25 -11.83
C SER A 144 -1.64 1.11 -10.94
N VAL A 145 -0.47 0.85 -11.53
CA VAL A 145 0.77 0.57 -10.80
C VAL A 145 1.66 1.80 -10.81
N PHE A 146 1.90 2.34 -9.62
CA PHE A 146 2.75 3.52 -9.39
C PHE A 146 4.19 3.09 -9.10
N PRO A 147 5.21 3.78 -9.64
CA PRO A 147 6.60 3.32 -9.59
C PRO A 147 7.21 3.29 -8.19
N LYS A 148 6.69 4.11 -7.26
CA LYS A 148 7.17 4.19 -5.86
C LYS A 148 6.17 3.67 -4.83
N GLU A 149 5.16 2.91 -5.26
CA GLU A 149 4.36 2.10 -4.35
C GLU A 149 5.27 1.11 -3.58
N ILE A 150 4.82 0.62 -2.42
CA ILE A 150 5.52 -0.37 -1.58
C ILE A 150 6.05 -1.55 -2.42
N TYR A 151 5.27 -1.95 -3.43
CA TYR A 151 5.74 -2.84 -4.48
C TYR A 151 4.99 -2.53 -5.79
N GLN A 152 5.65 -2.72 -6.92
CA GLN A 152 5.00 -2.65 -8.22
C GLN A 152 4.35 -4.00 -8.54
N ALA A 153 3.03 -4.08 -8.48
CA ALA A 153 2.30 -5.30 -8.77
C ALA A 153 2.55 -5.78 -10.21
N PRO A 154 3.17 -6.95 -10.44
CA PRO A 154 3.39 -7.45 -11.79
C PRO A 154 2.06 -7.76 -12.49
N GLU A 155 2.00 -7.58 -13.81
CA GLU A 155 0.79 -7.87 -14.59
C GLU A 155 0.42 -9.36 -14.53
N SER A 156 1.42 -10.26 -14.51
CA SER A 156 1.23 -11.71 -14.37
C SER A 156 0.52 -12.07 -13.06
N TRP A 157 1.01 -11.53 -11.93
CA TRP A 157 0.42 -11.73 -10.62
C TRP A 157 -0.97 -11.11 -10.53
N SER A 158 -1.15 -9.92 -11.11
CA SER A 158 -2.43 -9.22 -11.15
C SER A 158 -3.52 -10.03 -11.87
N LYS A 159 -3.20 -10.57 -13.06
CA LYS A 159 -4.12 -11.45 -13.81
C LYS A 159 -4.45 -12.74 -13.07
N GLN A 160 -3.47 -13.33 -12.38
CA GLN A 160 -3.67 -14.54 -11.58
C GLN A 160 -4.53 -14.28 -10.34
N ALA A 161 -4.35 -13.13 -9.69
CA ALA A 161 -5.04 -12.76 -8.46
C ALA A 161 -6.49 -12.34 -8.72
N TYR A 162 -6.77 -11.62 -9.81
CA TYR A 162 -8.08 -11.07 -10.12
C TYR A 162 -8.59 -11.57 -11.48
N PRO A 163 -9.45 -12.62 -11.51
CA PRO A 163 -10.00 -13.16 -12.77
C PRO A 163 -10.83 -12.17 -13.58
N THR A 164 -11.32 -11.10 -12.95
CA THR A 164 -12.12 -10.03 -13.56
C THR A 164 -11.31 -8.75 -13.84
N LEU A 165 -9.98 -8.84 -13.84
CA LEU A 165 -9.10 -7.73 -14.21
C LEU A 165 -9.34 -7.34 -15.67
N HIS A 166 -9.86 -6.14 -15.89
CA HIS A 166 -10.16 -5.62 -17.24
C HIS A 166 -9.27 -4.43 -17.64
N TYR A 167 -8.63 -3.79 -16.67
CA TYR A 167 -7.73 -2.66 -16.89
C TYR A 167 -6.47 -2.83 -16.04
N TYR A 168 -5.31 -2.71 -16.68
CA TYR A 168 -4.01 -2.72 -16.03
C TYR A 168 -3.13 -1.68 -16.72
N HIS A 169 -2.53 -0.79 -15.96
CA HIS A 169 -1.63 0.21 -16.50
C HIS A 169 -0.51 0.52 -15.49
N ARG A 170 0.72 0.67 -16.00
CA ARG A 170 1.86 1.16 -15.21
C ARG A 170 2.07 2.61 -15.58
N VAL A 171 2.12 3.48 -14.59
CA VAL A 171 2.34 4.92 -14.79
C VAL A 171 3.79 5.31 -14.50
N ASP A 172 4.19 6.49 -14.94
CA ASP A 172 5.60 6.92 -14.93
C ASP A 172 6.04 7.63 -13.64
N MET A 173 5.11 8.03 -12.76
CA MET A 173 5.43 8.77 -11.54
C MET A 173 4.41 8.58 -10.43
N GLY A 174 4.82 8.89 -9.20
CA GLY A 174 4.02 8.78 -7.96
C GLY A 174 4.28 7.51 -7.16
N GLY A 175 3.89 7.56 -5.89
CA GLY A 175 4.02 6.47 -4.94
C GLY A 175 2.69 5.95 -4.40
N HIS A 176 2.70 5.59 -3.11
CA HIS A 176 1.59 5.00 -2.39
C HIS A 176 0.38 5.92 -2.29
N PHE A 177 0.61 7.22 -2.13
CA PHE A 177 -0.45 8.21 -1.97
C PHE A 177 -0.91 8.73 -3.34
N ALA A 178 -1.16 7.83 -4.30
CA ALA A 178 -1.42 8.12 -5.72
C ALA A 178 -2.37 9.30 -5.97
N ALA A 179 -3.51 9.34 -5.28
CA ALA A 179 -4.50 10.41 -5.42
C ALA A 179 -4.02 11.78 -4.88
N TRP A 180 -3.11 11.78 -3.91
CA TRP A 180 -2.55 12.97 -3.31
C TRP A 180 -1.31 13.46 -4.08
N GLU A 181 -0.41 12.54 -4.46
CA GLU A 181 0.82 12.86 -5.18
C GLU A 181 0.55 13.27 -6.62
N GLN A 182 -0.35 12.54 -7.30
CA GLN A 182 -0.60 12.69 -8.73
C GLN A 182 -2.10 12.78 -9.02
N PRO A 183 -2.82 13.80 -8.49
CA PRO A 183 -4.27 13.86 -8.53
C PRO A 183 -4.84 13.84 -9.94
N LYS A 184 -4.18 14.52 -10.89
CA LYS A 184 -4.61 14.56 -12.29
C LYS A 184 -4.45 13.20 -12.98
N LEU A 185 -3.28 12.60 -12.85
CA LEU A 185 -2.97 11.28 -13.41
C LEU A 185 -3.89 10.21 -12.80
N PHE A 186 -4.05 10.18 -11.47
CA PHE A 186 -4.95 9.26 -10.80
C PHE A 186 -6.41 9.42 -11.28
N ALA A 187 -6.88 10.66 -11.48
CA ALA A 187 -8.21 10.90 -12.03
C ALA A 187 -8.36 10.45 -13.49
N GLU A 188 -7.31 10.56 -14.31
CA GLU A 188 -7.28 10.06 -15.69
C GLU A 188 -7.32 8.52 -15.71
N GLU A 189 -6.52 7.86 -14.88
CA GLU A 189 -6.54 6.41 -14.68
C GLU A 189 -7.93 5.91 -14.29
N LEU A 190 -8.58 6.56 -13.31
CA LEU A 190 -9.96 6.23 -12.92
C LEU A 190 -10.94 6.40 -14.09
N ARG A 191 -10.82 7.48 -14.88
CA ARG A 191 -11.72 7.72 -16.01
C ARG A 191 -11.54 6.68 -17.12
N GLU A 192 -10.31 6.30 -17.43
CA GLU A 192 -10.01 5.26 -18.42
C GLU A 192 -10.48 3.89 -17.94
N ALA A 193 -10.11 3.52 -16.70
CA ALA A 193 -10.51 2.26 -16.07
C ALA A 193 -12.03 2.08 -16.05
N PHE A 194 -12.78 3.13 -15.74
CA PHE A 194 -14.24 3.06 -15.65
C PHE A 194 -14.98 3.35 -16.97
N ARG A 195 -14.28 3.72 -18.06
CA ARG A 195 -14.93 4.09 -19.34
C ARG A 195 -15.78 2.96 -19.90
N SER A 196 -15.33 1.71 -19.80
CA SER A 196 -15.99 0.53 -20.37
C SER A 196 -16.98 -0.17 -19.44
N VAL A 197 -17.14 0.30 -18.20
CA VAL A 197 -17.95 -0.32 -17.14
C VAL A 197 -19.01 0.63 -16.57
N ARG A 198 -19.23 1.76 -17.25
CA ARG A 198 -20.37 2.66 -17.04
C ARG A 198 -21.63 2.11 -17.65
#